data_AF-A0A562E4G3-F1
#
_entry.id   AF-A0A562E4G3-F1
#
_cell.length_a   1.000
_cell.length_b   1.000
_cell.length_c   1.000
_cell.angle_alpha   90.00
_cell.angle_beta   90.00
_cell.angle_gamma   90.00
#
_symmetry.space_group_name_H-M   'P 1'
#
loop_
_entity.id
_entity.type
_entity.pdbx_description
1 polymer ?
#
loop_
_entity_poly.entity_id
_entity_poly.type
_entity_poly.pdbx_seq_one_letter_code
_entity_poly.pdbx_strand_id
1 'polypeptide(L)'
;MHTGSTVSVSNPNPLRPARDPRERLRLTTAARRVRAIGNKHSTMLIHTSVNTVIHNSFREPLQNLLEGIGDLLHAEDADLHLELESLWESECARVPASAFGRKIVSYAALRESLEDVARDCRVILDNASSKVRLDYENGPVVAIAVGGNTLSRGLTLEGLSVSYFVRSVSAYDTLLQMGRWFGYRTGYEDLPRVWLTKELREWFRHLATVEHEIRQDIDVYMTEDKTPRTFAVRMRTHPTLRVTAAAKMKVFTHAASSYGGQRIQTRYFDLSRDVLLENQRVFKSLISDVVESDAKPDHSASGNRFLWRGVSYESVVEFLDSYSFHEASTQCDSRLLTEYIQKRVANRALHTWNVAIVGKVASNDSAATFEVVPGVRAGCVVRSRLTDSDPVDIKTLMSRRDAAIDLDTSGVEGELTEGKIVQLRKQQSPATGLLVLYVIDKDSQPKTTSAPEERPKDGSESPGDLRSALEAPEHVIGVGLVFPEPIGSDSEVEWDYISADLSRIQIEESDLDEQELVEF
;
A
#
# COMPACT_ATOMS: atom_id res chain seq x y z
N MET A 1 49.33 -39.49 9.34
CA MET A 1 48.14 -40.36 9.15
C MET A 1 46.92 -39.55 9.58
N HIS A 2 46.24 -38.94 8.60
CA HIS A 2 44.99 -38.20 8.81
C HIS A 2 43.90 -38.99 8.10
N THR A 3 43.02 -39.57 8.90
CA THR A 3 41.82 -40.30 8.47
C THR A 3 40.78 -39.28 8.01
N GLY A 4 40.42 -39.35 6.73
CA GLY A 4 39.34 -38.54 6.14
C GLY A 4 37.97 -39.07 6.54
N SER A 5 37.13 -38.18 7.05
CA SER A 5 35.70 -38.39 7.18
C SER A 5 35.01 -37.73 6.00
N THR A 6 34.55 -38.54 5.05
CA THR A 6 33.63 -38.15 3.98
C THR A 6 32.27 -37.85 4.57
N VAL A 7 31.89 -36.56 4.59
CA VAL A 7 30.53 -36.12 4.91
C VAL A 7 29.68 -36.33 3.66
N SER A 8 28.78 -37.31 3.72
CA SER A 8 27.71 -37.52 2.75
C SER A 8 26.77 -36.32 2.77
N VAL A 9 26.78 -35.51 1.72
CA VAL A 9 25.79 -34.46 1.51
C VAL A 9 24.48 -35.14 1.14
N SER A 10 23.59 -35.25 2.12
CA SER A 10 22.20 -35.64 1.92
C SER A 10 21.54 -34.64 0.98
N ASN A 11 21.03 -35.15 -0.14
CA ASN A 11 20.28 -34.39 -1.13
C ASN A 11 18.91 -34.05 -0.51
N PRO A 12 18.61 -32.79 -0.13
CA PRO A 12 17.30 -32.46 0.37
C PRO A 12 16.42 -32.25 -0.85
N ASN A 13 15.62 -33.26 -1.18
CA ASN A 13 14.53 -33.14 -2.15
C ASN A 13 13.51 -32.13 -1.59
N PRO A 14 13.40 -30.88 -2.09
CA PRO A 14 12.39 -29.96 -1.61
C PRO A 14 11.19 -30.07 -2.56
N LEU A 15 10.05 -30.42 -1.99
CA LEU A 15 8.68 -30.36 -2.55
C LEU A 15 8.10 -31.73 -2.95
N ARG A 16 7.35 -32.30 -2.00
CA ARG A 16 6.20 -33.21 -2.18
C ARG A 16 5.13 -32.80 -1.13
N PRO A 17 3.83 -33.07 -1.34
CA PRO A 17 2.91 -32.25 -2.13
C PRO A 17 1.76 -31.70 -1.27
N ALA A 18 1.22 -30.53 -1.66
CA ALA A 18 -0.01 -29.86 -1.15
C ALA A 18 -0.06 -28.36 -1.56
N ARG A 19 1.02 -27.79 -2.08
CA ARG A 19 1.14 -26.34 -2.30
C ARG A 19 1.94 -25.98 -3.56
N ASP A 20 1.86 -26.81 -4.60
CA ASP A 20 2.66 -26.57 -5.79
C ASP A 20 2.09 -25.41 -6.64
N PRO A 21 2.81 -24.27 -6.80
CA PRO A 21 2.40 -23.20 -7.71
C PRO A 21 2.22 -23.68 -9.16
N ARG A 22 2.85 -24.79 -9.53
CA ARG A 22 2.95 -25.32 -10.91
C ARG A 22 1.67 -26.02 -11.36
N GLU A 23 0.98 -26.74 -10.47
CA GLU A 23 -0.34 -27.35 -10.73
C GLU A 23 -1.42 -26.28 -10.93
N ARG A 24 -1.28 -25.16 -10.22
CA ARG A 24 -2.19 -24.02 -10.30
C ARG A 24 -2.16 -23.34 -11.66
N LEU A 25 -1.03 -23.36 -12.39
CA LEU A 25 -1.00 -22.87 -13.77
C LEU A 25 -1.92 -23.71 -14.65
N ARG A 26 -1.90 -25.04 -14.51
CA ARG A 26 -2.72 -25.93 -15.33
C ARG A 26 -4.20 -25.77 -15.03
N LEU A 27 -4.59 -25.81 -13.75
CA LEU A 27 -5.97 -25.57 -13.32
C LEU A 27 -6.48 -24.19 -13.77
N THR A 28 -5.66 -23.14 -13.62
CA THR A 28 -6.02 -21.79 -14.09
C THR A 28 -6.19 -21.74 -15.60
N THR A 29 -5.30 -22.39 -16.35
CA THR A 29 -5.36 -22.42 -17.82
C THR A 29 -6.60 -23.19 -18.29
N ALA A 30 -6.90 -24.34 -17.69
CA ALA A 30 -8.11 -25.11 -17.93
C ALA A 30 -9.37 -24.27 -17.66
N ALA A 31 -9.43 -23.58 -16.52
CA ALA A 31 -10.57 -22.75 -16.16
C ALA A 31 -10.80 -21.61 -17.15
N ARG A 32 -9.70 -21.01 -17.63
CA ARG A 32 -9.75 -19.96 -18.65
C ARG A 32 -10.20 -20.51 -20.01
N ARG A 33 -9.76 -21.71 -20.41
CA ARG A 33 -10.23 -22.39 -21.63
C ARG A 33 -11.74 -22.67 -21.55
N VAL A 34 -12.22 -23.19 -20.44
CA VAL A 34 -13.66 -23.46 -20.21
C VAL A 34 -14.49 -22.18 -20.24
N ARG A 35 -13.97 -21.08 -19.68
CA ARG A 35 -14.66 -19.77 -19.71
C ARG A 35 -14.66 -19.15 -21.10
N ALA A 36 -13.72 -19.51 -21.98
CA ALA A 36 -13.56 -18.96 -23.33
C ALA A 36 -13.50 -17.42 -23.39
N ILE A 37 -13.03 -16.78 -22.31
CA ILE A 37 -12.99 -15.33 -22.14
C ILE A 37 -11.57 -14.91 -21.70
N GLY A 38 -11.11 -13.77 -22.23
CA GLY A 38 -9.85 -13.14 -21.84
C GLY A 38 -8.68 -13.52 -22.73
N ASN A 39 -7.47 -13.28 -22.22
CA ASN A 39 -6.23 -13.51 -22.94
C ASN A 39 -6.03 -15.02 -23.22
N LYS A 40 -5.61 -15.39 -24.45
CA LYS A 40 -5.36 -16.78 -24.85
C LYS A 40 -4.02 -17.33 -24.36
N HIS A 41 -3.08 -16.44 -24.05
CA HIS A 41 -1.81 -16.81 -23.42
C HIS A 41 -2.04 -17.16 -21.94
N SER A 42 -1.27 -18.07 -21.39
CA SER A 42 -1.26 -18.42 -19.98
C SER A 42 0.17 -18.64 -19.54
N THR A 43 0.68 -17.72 -18.72
CA THR A 43 2.08 -17.73 -18.32
C THR A 43 2.21 -17.85 -16.81
N MET A 44 3.21 -18.60 -16.36
CA MET A 44 3.71 -18.59 -15.00
C MET A 44 5.09 -17.97 -15.00
N LEU A 45 5.37 -17.09 -14.03
CA LEU A 45 6.69 -16.53 -13.81
C LEU A 45 7.35 -17.19 -12.60
N ILE A 46 8.57 -17.69 -12.77
CA ILE A 46 9.48 -18.08 -11.70
C ILE A 46 10.67 -17.13 -11.73
N HIS A 47 10.72 -16.22 -10.76
CA HIS A 47 11.76 -15.23 -10.67
C HIS A 47 12.43 -15.28 -9.30
N THR A 48 13.50 -16.06 -9.20
CA THR A 48 14.19 -16.36 -7.94
C THR A 48 15.55 -15.67 -7.79
N SER A 49 16.29 -15.46 -8.89
CA SER A 49 17.64 -14.88 -8.87
C SER A 49 17.96 -14.12 -10.15
N VAL A 50 19.05 -13.36 -10.18
CA VAL A 50 19.65 -12.81 -11.41
C VAL A 50 20.70 -13.75 -12.03
N ASN A 51 21.10 -14.80 -11.31
CA ASN A 51 22.14 -15.72 -11.74
C ASN A 51 21.59 -16.74 -12.75
N THR A 52 22.17 -16.75 -13.95
CA THR A 52 21.82 -17.66 -15.04
C THR A 52 22.03 -19.13 -14.68
N VAL A 53 23.01 -19.46 -13.82
CA VAL A 53 23.24 -20.82 -13.33
C VAL A 53 22.04 -21.32 -12.54
N ILE A 54 21.46 -20.45 -11.69
CA ILE A 54 20.26 -20.77 -10.91
C ILE A 54 19.06 -20.94 -11.85
N HIS A 55 18.89 -20.10 -12.87
CA HIS A 55 17.82 -20.30 -13.85
C HIS A 55 17.95 -21.63 -14.59
N ASN A 56 19.17 -21.97 -15.02
CA ASN A 56 19.44 -23.20 -15.75
C ASN A 56 19.19 -24.45 -14.90
N SER A 57 19.41 -24.38 -13.58
CA SER A 57 19.10 -25.51 -12.68
C SER A 57 17.61 -25.80 -12.56
N PHE A 58 16.71 -24.89 -12.97
CA PHE A 58 15.27 -25.17 -12.99
C PHE A 58 14.82 -25.98 -14.21
N ARG A 59 15.64 -26.09 -15.27
CA ARG A 59 15.23 -26.72 -16.54
C ARG A 59 14.73 -28.14 -16.35
N GLU A 60 15.65 -29.03 -15.97
CA GLU A 60 15.41 -30.46 -15.88
C GLU A 60 14.37 -30.81 -14.81
N PRO A 61 14.41 -30.23 -13.59
CA PRO A 61 13.36 -30.50 -12.60
C PRO A 61 11.96 -30.09 -13.05
N LEU A 62 11.81 -28.97 -13.77
CA LEU A 62 10.51 -28.53 -14.27
C LEU A 62 10.04 -29.40 -15.44
N GLN A 63 10.94 -29.78 -16.35
CA GLN A 63 10.61 -30.64 -17.49
C GLN A 63 10.16 -32.04 -17.02
N ASN A 64 10.94 -32.68 -16.16
CA ASN A 64 10.62 -34.01 -15.62
C ASN A 64 9.28 -34.00 -14.87
N LEU A 65 8.99 -32.91 -14.15
CA LEU A 65 7.71 -32.75 -13.47
C LEU A 65 6.54 -32.55 -14.46
N LEU A 66 6.73 -31.73 -15.50
CA LEU A 66 5.69 -31.51 -16.50
C LEU A 66 5.34 -32.82 -17.22
N GLU A 67 6.36 -33.58 -17.62
CA GLU A 67 6.23 -34.89 -18.25
C GLU A 67 5.54 -35.88 -17.32
N GLY A 68 6.02 -36.06 -16.08
CA GLY A 68 5.44 -37.00 -15.14
C GLY A 68 3.97 -36.72 -14.82
N ILE A 69 3.56 -35.45 -14.71
CA ILE A 69 2.14 -35.12 -14.52
C ILE A 69 1.35 -35.34 -15.82
N GLY A 70 1.94 -35.07 -16.98
CA GLY A 70 1.31 -35.38 -18.27
C GLY A 70 1.00 -36.87 -18.40
N ASP A 71 1.95 -37.73 -18.02
CA ASP A 71 1.78 -39.18 -18.03
C ASP A 71 0.67 -39.64 -17.07
N LEU A 72 0.62 -39.08 -15.86
CA LEU A 72 -0.43 -39.39 -14.88
C LEU A 72 -1.81 -38.92 -15.34
N LEU A 73 -1.92 -37.75 -15.97
CA LEU A 73 -3.17 -37.27 -16.56
C LEU A 73 -3.62 -38.17 -17.71
N HIS A 74 -2.70 -38.57 -18.59
CA HIS A 74 -3.00 -39.49 -19.69
C HIS A 74 -3.43 -40.87 -19.19
N ALA A 75 -2.87 -41.33 -18.07
CA ALA A 75 -3.26 -42.58 -17.41
C ALA A 75 -4.56 -42.47 -16.60
N GLU A 76 -5.20 -41.29 -16.53
CA GLU A 76 -6.39 -41.01 -15.72
C GLU A 76 -6.20 -41.41 -14.25
N ASP A 77 -5.02 -41.10 -13.70
CA ASP A 77 -4.64 -41.47 -12.33
C ASP A 77 -5.61 -40.88 -11.29
N ALA A 78 -6.22 -41.76 -10.50
CA ALA A 78 -7.28 -41.38 -9.57
C ALA A 78 -6.78 -40.48 -8.42
N ASP A 79 -5.57 -40.75 -7.91
CA ASP A 79 -5.00 -40.00 -6.78
C ASP A 79 -4.65 -38.57 -7.20
N LEU A 80 -4.05 -38.41 -8.39
CA LEU A 80 -3.81 -37.09 -8.97
C LEU A 80 -5.11 -36.31 -9.17
N HIS A 81 -6.16 -36.97 -9.69
CA HIS A 81 -7.44 -36.28 -9.91
C HIS A 81 -8.07 -35.80 -8.61
N LEU A 82 -8.00 -36.59 -7.54
CA LEU A 82 -8.47 -36.20 -6.20
C LEU A 82 -7.66 -35.03 -5.63
N GLU A 83 -6.34 -35.02 -5.80
CA GLU A 83 -5.48 -33.91 -5.36
C GLU A 83 -5.83 -32.61 -6.08
N LEU A 84 -5.97 -32.65 -7.41
CA LEU A 84 -6.30 -31.49 -8.23
C LEU A 84 -7.71 -30.95 -7.95
N GLU A 85 -8.69 -31.82 -7.69
CA GLU A 85 -10.05 -31.42 -7.32
C GLU A 85 -10.06 -30.70 -5.97
N SER A 86 -9.44 -31.29 -4.96
CA SER A 86 -9.30 -30.69 -3.63
C SER A 86 -8.59 -29.33 -3.67
N LEU A 87 -7.51 -29.22 -4.47
CA LEU A 87 -6.82 -27.96 -4.69
C LEU A 87 -7.72 -26.92 -5.36
N TRP A 88 -8.47 -27.31 -6.39
CA TRP A 88 -9.38 -26.41 -7.11
C TRP A 88 -10.49 -25.87 -6.20
N GLU A 89 -11.14 -26.75 -5.44
CA GLU A 89 -12.20 -26.39 -4.51
C GLU A 89 -11.70 -25.45 -3.41
N SER A 90 -10.55 -25.78 -2.80
CA SER A 90 -9.92 -24.95 -1.79
C SER A 90 -9.60 -23.54 -2.31
N GLU A 91 -9.08 -23.44 -3.54
CA GLU A 91 -8.72 -22.15 -4.12
C GLU A 91 -9.94 -21.33 -4.55
N CYS A 92 -11.00 -21.98 -5.05
CA CYS A 92 -12.27 -21.33 -5.37
C CYS A 92 -12.99 -20.82 -4.11
N ALA A 93 -12.88 -21.53 -2.99
CA ALA A 93 -13.45 -21.09 -1.72
C ALA A 93 -12.75 -19.81 -1.19
N ARG A 94 -11.42 -19.69 -1.38
CA ARG A 94 -10.65 -18.53 -0.94
C ARG A 94 -10.93 -17.28 -1.76
N VAL A 95 -11.16 -17.42 -3.06
CA VAL A 95 -11.45 -16.31 -3.98
C VAL A 95 -12.59 -16.72 -4.92
N PRO A 96 -13.85 -16.48 -4.54
CA PRO A 96 -14.99 -16.90 -5.34
C PRO A 96 -15.09 -16.14 -6.66
N ALA A 97 -15.26 -16.88 -7.76
CA ALA A 97 -15.47 -16.32 -9.10
C ALA A 97 -16.67 -15.34 -9.16
N SER A 98 -17.72 -15.60 -8.36
CA SER A 98 -18.92 -14.77 -8.26
C SER A 98 -18.64 -13.35 -7.78
N ALA A 99 -17.63 -13.14 -6.92
CA ALA A 99 -17.23 -11.82 -6.43
C ALA A 99 -16.75 -10.88 -7.55
N PHE A 100 -16.34 -11.46 -8.69
CA PHE A 100 -15.88 -10.76 -9.88
C PHE A 100 -16.87 -10.85 -11.06
N GLY A 101 -18.09 -11.35 -10.82
CA GLY A 101 -19.07 -11.59 -11.87
C GLY A 101 -18.63 -12.65 -12.89
N ARG A 102 -17.80 -13.62 -12.47
CA ARG A 102 -17.27 -14.69 -13.33
C ARG A 102 -18.04 -15.98 -13.14
N LYS A 103 -18.09 -16.78 -14.22
CA LYS A 103 -18.72 -18.10 -14.21
C LYS A 103 -17.91 -19.05 -13.32
N ILE A 104 -18.60 -19.70 -12.38
CA ILE A 104 -18.05 -20.79 -11.57
C ILE A 104 -17.79 -21.99 -12.49
N VAL A 105 -16.61 -22.59 -12.38
CA VAL A 105 -16.20 -23.75 -13.18
C VAL A 105 -16.03 -24.94 -12.24
N SER A 106 -16.70 -26.05 -12.54
CA SER A 106 -16.54 -27.29 -11.79
C SER A 106 -15.25 -28.01 -12.19
N TYR A 107 -14.69 -28.81 -11.29
CA TYR A 107 -13.51 -29.60 -11.60
C TYR A 107 -13.74 -30.58 -12.77
N ALA A 108 -14.93 -31.19 -12.84
CA ALA A 108 -15.32 -32.05 -13.96
C ALA A 108 -15.17 -31.36 -15.33
N ALA A 109 -15.53 -30.07 -15.43
CA ALA A 109 -15.37 -29.30 -16.67
C ALA A 109 -13.89 -28.96 -16.95
N LEU A 110 -13.06 -28.82 -15.92
CA LEU A 110 -11.62 -28.62 -16.09
C LEU A 110 -10.94 -29.87 -16.64
N ARG A 111 -11.32 -31.05 -16.11
CA ARG A 111 -10.73 -32.35 -16.44
C ARG A 111 -10.65 -32.60 -17.94
N GLU A 112 -11.70 -32.25 -18.67
CA GLU A 112 -11.77 -32.36 -20.14
C GLU A 112 -10.66 -31.61 -20.89
N SER A 113 -10.02 -30.62 -20.26
CA SER A 113 -8.99 -29.78 -20.87
C SER A 113 -7.60 -29.94 -20.25
N LEU A 114 -7.46 -30.69 -19.15
CA LEU A 114 -6.20 -30.78 -18.40
C LEU A 114 -5.08 -31.45 -19.19
N GLU A 115 -5.38 -32.52 -19.92
CA GLU A 115 -4.40 -33.23 -20.75
C GLU A 115 -3.86 -32.31 -21.87
N ASP A 116 -4.74 -31.61 -22.58
CA ASP A 116 -4.35 -30.67 -23.62
C ASP A 116 -3.52 -29.51 -23.05
N VAL A 117 -3.89 -28.98 -21.88
CA VAL A 117 -3.10 -27.95 -21.19
C VAL A 117 -1.72 -28.48 -20.81
N ALA A 118 -1.63 -29.73 -20.34
CA ALA A 118 -0.35 -30.34 -20.00
C ALA A 118 0.55 -30.50 -21.23
N ARG A 119 -0.03 -30.89 -22.37
CA ARG A 119 0.67 -31.02 -23.65
C ARG A 119 1.17 -29.68 -24.20
N ASP A 120 0.36 -28.62 -24.03
CA ASP A 120 0.69 -27.29 -24.54
C ASP A 120 1.71 -26.54 -23.66
N CYS A 121 1.81 -26.89 -22.37
CA CYS A 121 2.64 -26.19 -21.40
C CYS A 121 4.14 -26.45 -21.62
N ARG A 122 4.93 -25.38 -21.75
CA ARG A 122 6.38 -25.46 -21.99
C ARG A 122 7.19 -24.69 -20.95
N VAL A 123 8.40 -25.16 -20.64
CA VAL A 123 9.35 -24.40 -19.82
C VAL A 123 10.23 -23.53 -20.72
N ILE A 124 10.20 -22.22 -20.48
CA ILE A 124 11.01 -21.24 -21.21
C ILE A 124 11.98 -20.60 -20.23
N LEU A 125 13.28 -20.84 -20.42
CA LEU A 125 14.31 -20.11 -19.69
C LEU A 125 14.66 -18.86 -20.47
N ASP A 126 14.25 -17.70 -19.96
CA ASP A 126 14.50 -16.42 -20.58
C ASP A 126 15.53 -15.65 -19.74
N ASN A 127 16.81 -15.89 -20.06
CA ASN A 127 17.96 -15.32 -19.36
C ASN A 127 19.04 -14.86 -20.34
N ALA A 128 20.11 -14.23 -19.86
CA ALA A 128 21.14 -13.64 -20.71
C ALA A 128 21.91 -14.67 -21.57
N SER A 129 21.95 -15.95 -21.17
CA SER A 129 22.63 -17.01 -21.90
C SER A 129 21.70 -17.89 -22.76
N SER A 130 20.39 -17.66 -22.71
CA SER A 130 19.41 -18.41 -23.48
C SER A 130 19.16 -17.78 -24.85
N LYS A 131 19.10 -18.62 -25.88
CA LYS A 131 18.67 -18.23 -27.24
C LYS A 131 17.15 -18.30 -27.42
N VAL A 132 16.44 -18.94 -26.48
CA VAL A 132 14.99 -19.08 -26.53
C VAL A 132 14.38 -17.97 -25.69
N ARG A 133 13.57 -17.13 -26.35
CA ARG A 133 12.80 -16.06 -25.71
C ARG A 133 11.33 -16.41 -25.70
N LEU A 134 10.60 -15.77 -24.79
CA LEU A 134 9.17 -15.87 -24.77
C LEU A 134 8.56 -15.04 -25.91
N ASP A 135 7.73 -15.67 -26.74
CA ASP A 135 7.19 -15.08 -27.96
C ASP A 135 5.67 -15.27 -27.99
N TYR A 136 4.95 -14.16 -27.99
CA TYR A 136 3.48 -14.12 -28.01
C TYR A 136 2.90 -13.81 -29.40
N GLU A 137 3.73 -13.49 -30.39
CA GLU A 137 3.27 -13.09 -31.73
C GLU A 137 2.82 -14.30 -32.57
N ASN A 138 3.44 -15.45 -32.34
CA ASN A 138 3.21 -16.67 -33.11
C ASN A 138 2.13 -17.61 -32.53
N GLY A 139 1.13 -17.05 -31.86
CA GLY A 139 -0.06 -17.75 -31.38
C GLY A 139 -0.14 -17.93 -29.86
N PRO A 140 -1.16 -18.65 -29.35
CA PRO A 140 -1.37 -18.84 -27.92
C PRO A 140 -0.19 -19.53 -27.25
N VAL A 141 0.24 -19.01 -26.09
CA VAL A 141 1.40 -19.53 -25.35
C VAL A 141 0.93 -20.06 -24.01
N VAL A 142 1.23 -21.31 -23.69
CA VAL A 142 1.12 -21.85 -22.32
C VAL A 142 2.54 -22.13 -21.83
N ALA A 143 3.05 -21.33 -20.89
CA ALA A 143 4.45 -21.41 -20.52
C ALA A 143 4.76 -21.15 -19.05
N ILE A 144 5.76 -21.86 -18.54
CA ILE A 144 6.47 -21.53 -17.30
C ILE A 144 7.75 -20.79 -17.70
N ALA A 145 7.76 -19.48 -17.52
CA ALA A 145 8.89 -18.61 -17.75
C ALA A 145 9.78 -18.58 -16.51
N VAL A 146 11.06 -18.91 -16.67
CA VAL A 146 12.08 -18.78 -15.62
C VAL A 146 13.13 -17.79 -16.07
N GLY A 147 13.38 -16.75 -15.28
CA GLY A 147 14.37 -15.75 -15.67
C GLY A 147 14.63 -14.68 -14.62
N GLY A 148 15.47 -13.73 -14.99
CA GLY A 148 15.93 -12.63 -14.16
C GLY A 148 15.54 -11.28 -14.77
N ASN A 149 16.46 -10.31 -14.75
CA ASN A 149 16.23 -8.96 -15.28
C ASN A 149 15.94 -8.89 -16.80
N THR A 150 16.26 -9.94 -17.57
CA THR A 150 15.89 -10.01 -19.00
C THR A 150 14.38 -10.07 -19.21
N LEU A 151 13.64 -10.63 -18.25
CA LEU A 151 12.17 -10.62 -18.24
C LEU A 151 11.59 -9.29 -17.73
N SER A 152 12.40 -8.40 -17.13
CA SER A 152 11.92 -7.14 -16.54
C SER A 152 11.98 -5.95 -17.49
N ARG A 153 12.59 -6.08 -18.67
CA ARG A 153 12.80 -4.97 -19.62
C ARG A 153 12.01 -5.23 -20.91
N GLY A 154 11.03 -4.38 -21.20
CA GLY A 154 10.36 -4.32 -22.51
C GLY A 154 9.28 -5.38 -22.77
N LEU A 155 9.11 -6.41 -21.92
CA LEU A 155 8.15 -7.49 -22.13
C LEU A 155 7.03 -7.47 -21.07
N THR A 156 5.78 -7.34 -21.52
CA THR A 156 4.60 -7.65 -20.68
C THR A 156 4.37 -9.16 -20.76
N LEU A 157 4.32 -9.85 -19.61
CA LEU A 157 3.96 -11.26 -19.59
C LEU A 157 2.45 -11.40 -19.80
N GLU A 158 2.08 -11.64 -21.05
CA GLU A 158 0.71 -11.85 -21.47
C GLU A 158 0.10 -13.07 -20.78
N GLY A 159 -1.11 -12.88 -20.24
CA GLY A 159 -1.83 -13.98 -19.62
C GLY A 159 -1.22 -14.53 -18.33
N LEU A 160 -0.34 -13.78 -17.67
CA LEU A 160 0.33 -14.21 -16.44
C LEU A 160 -0.69 -14.49 -15.31
N SER A 161 -0.68 -15.72 -14.81
CA SER A 161 -1.65 -16.22 -13.82
C SER A 161 -0.98 -16.68 -12.53
N VAL A 162 0.26 -17.17 -12.61
CA VAL A 162 1.00 -17.67 -11.44
C VAL A 162 2.33 -16.96 -11.37
N SER A 163 2.68 -16.38 -10.23
CA SER A 163 3.94 -15.66 -10.05
C SER A 163 4.66 -16.13 -8.79
N TYR A 164 5.81 -16.77 -8.95
CA TYR A 164 6.68 -17.16 -7.85
C TYR A 164 7.87 -16.19 -7.76
N PHE A 165 7.81 -15.31 -6.77
CA PHE A 165 8.72 -14.18 -6.65
C PHE A 165 9.36 -14.11 -5.26
N VAL A 166 10.60 -14.58 -5.15
CA VAL A 166 11.31 -14.75 -3.87
C VAL A 166 12.65 -14.01 -3.81
N ARG A 167 12.89 -13.10 -4.76
CA ARG A 167 14.12 -12.32 -4.83
C ARG A 167 14.13 -11.22 -3.75
N SER A 168 15.23 -11.07 -3.03
CA SER A 168 15.48 -9.83 -2.27
C SER A 168 15.75 -8.68 -3.26
N VAL A 169 14.93 -7.63 -3.17
CA VAL A 169 15.06 -6.42 -4.00
C VAL A 169 15.22 -5.24 -3.05
N SER A 170 16.36 -4.55 -3.14
CA SER A 170 16.65 -3.38 -2.29
C SER A 170 16.17 -2.06 -2.89
N ALA A 171 15.84 -2.03 -4.19
CA ALA A 171 15.49 -0.82 -4.91
C ALA A 171 14.03 -0.83 -5.39
N TYR A 172 13.29 0.21 -4.99
CA TYR A 172 11.86 0.38 -5.30
C TYR A 172 11.57 0.58 -6.78
N ASP A 173 12.49 1.19 -7.55
CA ASP A 173 12.39 1.28 -9.02
C ASP A 173 12.34 -0.11 -9.66
N THR A 174 13.12 -1.05 -9.10
CA THR A 174 13.08 -2.45 -9.53
C THR A 174 11.74 -3.09 -9.17
N LEU A 175 11.17 -2.80 -7.99
CA LEU A 175 9.83 -3.30 -7.62
C LEU A 175 8.72 -2.72 -8.50
N LEU A 176 8.78 -1.44 -8.86
CA LEU A 176 7.84 -0.80 -9.80
C LEU A 176 7.94 -1.41 -11.20
N GLN A 177 9.16 -1.59 -11.70
CA GLN A 177 9.40 -2.24 -12.98
C GLN A 177 8.87 -3.68 -12.99
N MET A 178 9.07 -4.41 -11.89
CA MET A 178 8.55 -5.77 -11.71
C MET A 178 7.02 -5.80 -11.53
N GLY A 179 6.44 -4.77 -10.91
CA GLY A 179 5.00 -4.62 -10.74
C GLY A 179 4.26 -4.59 -12.08
N ARG A 180 4.92 -4.12 -13.15
CA ARG A 180 4.36 -4.11 -14.51
C ARG A 180 4.02 -5.50 -15.03
N TRP A 181 4.71 -6.55 -14.56
CA TRP A 181 4.40 -7.94 -14.95
C TRP A 181 2.96 -8.33 -14.62
N PHE A 182 2.41 -7.79 -13.53
CA PHE A 182 1.08 -8.15 -13.05
C PHE A 182 -0.06 -7.61 -13.92
N GLY A 183 0.20 -6.64 -14.81
CA GLY A 183 -0.71 -6.17 -15.87
C GLY A 183 -2.20 -6.05 -15.50
N TYR A 184 -3.07 -6.08 -16.53
CA TYR A 184 -4.51 -6.22 -16.34
C TYR A 184 -4.93 -7.69 -16.51
N ARG A 185 -5.92 -8.16 -15.74
CA ARG A 185 -6.34 -9.57 -15.65
C ARG A 185 -7.80 -9.78 -16.01
N THR A 186 -8.28 -8.99 -16.96
CA THR A 186 -9.68 -8.97 -17.37
C THR A 186 -10.15 -10.35 -17.80
N GLY A 187 -11.21 -10.84 -17.17
CA GLY A 187 -11.84 -12.12 -17.49
C GLY A 187 -11.41 -13.30 -16.61
N TYR A 188 -10.39 -13.12 -15.76
CA TYR A 188 -9.89 -14.16 -14.88
C TYR A 188 -9.33 -13.62 -13.56
N GLU A 189 -9.88 -12.51 -13.06
CA GLU A 189 -9.42 -11.76 -11.89
C GLU A 189 -9.34 -12.60 -10.60
N ASP A 190 -10.15 -13.65 -10.51
CA ASP A 190 -10.24 -14.57 -9.39
C ASP A 190 -9.11 -15.60 -9.32
N LEU A 191 -8.45 -15.86 -10.45
CA LEU A 191 -7.51 -16.98 -10.61
C LEU A 191 -6.03 -16.66 -10.28
N PRO A 192 -5.51 -15.42 -10.47
CA PRO A 192 -4.11 -15.13 -10.24
C PRO A 192 -3.63 -15.47 -8.83
N ARG A 193 -2.40 -16.01 -8.73
CA ARG A 193 -1.73 -16.27 -7.45
C ARG A 193 -0.29 -15.80 -7.48
N VAL A 194 0.13 -15.16 -6.40
CA VAL A 194 1.48 -14.62 -6.24
C VAL A 194 2.07 -15.16 -4.94
N TRP A 195 3.26 -15.75 -5.03
CA TRP A 195 4.06 -16.18 -3.88
C TRP A 195 5.17 -15.16 -3.69
N LEU A 196 5.21 -14.57 -2.51
CA LEU A 196 6.14 -13.53 -2.11
C LEU A 196 6.76 -13.90 -0.77
N THR A 197 7.97 -13.43 -0.51
CA THR A 197 8.48 -13.37 0.87
C THR A 197 7.65 -12.35 1.68
N LYS A 198 7.65 -12.48 3.02
CA LYS A 198 6.94 -11.53 3.91
C LYS A 198 7.35 -10.09 3.62
N GLU A 199 8.66 -9.88 3.50
CA GLU A 199 9.27 -8.59 3.17
C GLU A 199 8.76 -8.06 1.81
N LEU A 200 8.86 -8.83 0.72
CA LEU A 200 8.40 -8.38 -0.59
C LEU A 200 6.91 -8.03 -0.62
N ARG A 201 6.09 -8.78 0.11
CA ARG A 201 4.65 -8.49 0.25
C ARG A 201 4.41 -7.14 0.92
N GLU A 202 5.18 -6.82 1.96
CA GLU A 202 5.10 -5.52 2.65
C GLU A 202 5.53 -4.38 1.73
N TRP A 203 6.62 -4.56 0.98
CA TRP A 203 7.08 -3.59 -0.02
C TRP A 203 6.05 -3.35 -1.13
N PHE A 204 5.45 -4.40 -1.69
CA PHE A 204 4.39 -4.24 -2.70
C PHE A 204 3.14 -3.57 -2.14
N ARG A 205 2.74 -3.89 -0.89
CA ARG A 205 1.62 -3.22 -0.22
C ARG A 205 1.88 -1.73 -0.04
N HIS A 206 3.10 -1.39 0.38
CA HIS A 206 3.51 0.00 0.54
C HIS A 206 3.53 0.72 -0.81
N LEU A 207 4.11 0.10 -1.84
CA LEU A 207 4.15 0.63 -3.20
C LEU A 207 2.76 0.88 -3.78
N ALA A 208 1.83 -0.07 -3.64
CA ALA A 208 0.45 0.10 -4.09
C ALA A 208 -0.26 1.25 -3.35
N THR A 209 0.08 1.48 -2.08
CA THR A 209 -0.46 2.60 -1.29
C THR A 209 0.05 3.93 -1.85
N VAL A 210 1.35 4.06 -2.08
CA VAL A 210 1.96 5.26 -2.68
C VAL A 210 1.42 5.52 -4.08
N GLU A 211 1.30 4.48 -4.90
CA GLU A 211 0.75 4.61 -6.27
C GLU A 211 -0.71 5.08 -6.25
N HIS A 212 -1.51 4.58 -5.31
CA HIS A 212 -2.87 5.05 -5.10
C HIS A 212 -2.93 6.52 -4.64
N GLU A 213 -2.07 6.92 -3.71
CA GLU A 213 -1.95 8.32 -3.27
C GLU A 213 -1.56 9.25 -4.44
N ILE A 214 -0.61 8.82 -5.28
CA ILE A 214 -0.22 9.57 -6.48
C ILE A 214 -1.38 9.69 -7.47
N ARG A 215 -2.18 8.62 -7.68
CA ARG A 215 -3.37 8.71 -8.53
C ARG A 215 -4.41 9.69 -7.98
N GLN A 216 -4.65 9.65 -6.67
CA GLN A 216 -5.55 10.62 -6.03
C GLN A 216 -5.05 12.06 -6.22
N ASP A 217 -3.74 12.28 -6.10
CA ASP A 217 -3.12 13.56 -6.41
C ASP A 217 -3.36 13.93 -7.89
N ILE A 218 -3.16 13.02 -8.86
CA ILE A 218 -3.44 13.29 -10.29
C ILE A 218 -4.89 13.70 -10.50
N ASP A 219 -5.85 13.00 -9.90
CA ASP A 219 -7.28 13.29 -10.04
C ASP A 219 -7.62 14.72 -9.58
N VAL A 220 -6.97 15.19 -8.50
CA VAL A 220 -7.11 16.58 -8.02
C VAL A 220 -6.54 17.57 -9.05
N TYR A 221 -5.39 17.28 -9.63
CA TYR A 221 -4.73 18.14 -10.62
C TYR A 221 -5.45 18.15 -11.98
N MET A 222 -6.26 17.15 -12.29
CA MET A 222 -7.11 17.17 -13.49
C MET A 222 -8.32 18.11 -13.34
N THR A 223 -8.70 18.44 -12.10
CA THR A 223 -9.83 19.36 -11.81
C THR A 223 -9.40 20.81 -11.63
N GLU A 224 -8.12 21.05 -11.39
CA GLU A 224 -7.54 22.37 -11.18
C GLU A 224 -6.51 22.57 -12.28
N ASP A 225 -6.73 23.51 -13.20
CA ASP A 225 -5.99 23.82 -14.45
C ASP A 225 -4.44 23.92 -14.31
N LYS A 226 -3.79 22.84 -13.87
CA LYS A 226 -2.41 22.75 -13.43
C LYS A 226 -1.62 21.94 -14.45
N THR A 227 -0.39 22.37 -14.72
CA THR A 227 0.44 21.78 -15.77
C THR A 227 1.21 20.55 -15.26
N PRO A 228 1.55 19.58 -16.13
CA PRO A 228 2.37 18.41 -15.77
C PRO A 228 3.68 18.77 -15.04
N ARG A 229 4.24 19.96 -15.29
CA ARG A 229 5.46 20.46 -14.65
C ARG A 229 5.28 20.69 -13.14
N THR A 230 4.13 21.18 -12.70
CA THR A 230 3.82 21.37 -11.28
C THR A 230 3.59 20.04 -10.55
N PHE A 231 3.04 19.05 -11.23
CA PHE A 231 2.89 17.70 -10.70
C PHE A 231 4.23 16.96 -10.53
N ALA A 232 5.16 17.13 -11.48
CA ALA A 232 6.49 16.51 -11.43
C ALA A 232 7.33 16.95 -10.22
N VAL A 233 7.20 18.21 -9.80
CA VAL A 233 7.87 18.72 -8.58
C VAL A 233 7.32 18.03 -7.33
N ARG A 234 6.00 17.86 -7.24
CA ARG A 234 5.32 17.22 -6.10
C ARG A 234 5.63 15.72 -5.98
N MET A 235 5.69 15.01 -7.11
CA MET A 235 6.08 13.60 -7.15
C MET A 235 7.49 13.39 -6.57
N ARG A 236 8.41 14.33 -6.81
CA ARG A 236 9.80 14.28 -6.29
C ARG A 236 9.91 14.63 -4.81
N THR A 237 9.00 15.45 -4.27
CA THR A 237 8.96 15.79 -2.84
C THR A 237 8.24 14.76 -1.99
N HIS A 238 7.58 13.76 -2.60
CA HIS A 238 6.87 12.71 -1.88
C HIS A 238 7.84 11.95 -0.95
N PRO A 239 7.62 11.94 0.38
CA PRO A 239 8.54 11.37 1.37
C PRO A 239 8.99 9.94 1.05
N THR A 240 8.08 9.14 0.51
CA THR A 240 8.31 7.73 0.20
C THR A 240 9.15 7.49 -1.06
N LEU A 241 9.07 8.38 -2.06
CA LEU A 241 9.87 8.28 -3.29
C LEU A 241 11.31 8.83 -3.11
N ARG A 242 11.55 9.59 -2.02
CA ARG A 242 12.87 10.11 -1.65
C ARG A 242 13.85 9.01 -1.22
N VAL A 243 13.38 7.95 -0.56
CA VAL A 243 14.21 6.85 -0.04
C VAL A 243 14.94 6.11 -1.17
N THR A 244 14.40 6.16 -2.39
CA THR A 244 14.80 5.28 -3.50
C THR A 244 15.64 5.99 -4.55
N ALA A 245 15.54 7.32 -4.61
CA ALA A 245 16.34 8.16 -5.50
C ALA A 245 17.67 8.61 -4.87
N ALA A 246 17.91 8.34 -3.58
CA ALA A 246 19.15 8.68 -2.89
C ALA A 246 20.42 8.10 -3.55
N ALA A 247 20.32 6.98 -4.28
CA ALA A 247 21.46 6.36 -4.97
C ALA A 247 21.85 7.04 -6.31
N LYS A 248 21.01 7.90 -6.88
CA LYS A 248 21.27 8.60 -8.16
C LYS A 248 21.23 10.13 -8.06
N MET A 249 20.98 10.71 -6.88
CA MET A 249 20.93 12.16 -6.69
C MET A 249 22.33 12.76 -6.47
N LYS A 250 23.06 13.03 -7.55
CA LYS A 250 24.13 14.04 -7.53
C LYS A 250 23.57 15.33 -8.16
N VAL A 251 23.43 16.38 -7.34
CA VAL A 251 23.19 17.80 -7.68
C VAL A 251 21.77 18.36 -7.43
N PHE A 252 21.75 19.57 -6.83
CA PHE A 252 20.77 20.20 -5.92
C PHE A 252 20.05 21.42 -6.57
N THR A 253 18.77 21.74 -6.29
CA THR A 253 18.00 23.03 -6.31
C THR A 253 16.47 22.85 -6.05
N HIS A 254 15.92 23.84 -5.32
CA HIS A 254 14.65 24.10 -4.63
C HIS A 254 13.29 23.57 -5.14
N ALA A 255 12.46 23.11 -4.20
CA ALA A 255 11.05 22.77 -4.37
C ALA A 255 10.23 23.39 -3.22
N ALA A 256 9.35 24.31 -3.56
CA ALA A 256 8.34 24.83 -2.65
C ALA A 256 7.25 23.78 -2.38
N SER A 257 6.92 23.59 -1.10
CA SER A 257 5.69 22.97 -0.58
C SER A 257 5.62 21.43 -0.52
N SER A 258 6.19 20.81 0.53
CA SER A 258 5.98 19.38 0.84
C SER A 258 4.68 19.09 1.58
N TYR A 259 4.10 20.07 2.31
CA TYR A 259 2.91 19.88 3.16
C TYR A 259 1.76 20.86 2.89
N GLY A 260 1.95 21.90 2.07
CA GLY A 260 0.92 22.90 1.81
C GLY A 260 -0.30 22.31 1.10
N GLY A 261 -1.50 22.61 1.62
CA GLY A 261 -2.76 22.05 1.11
C GLY A 261 -2.99 20.58 1.45
N GLN A 262 -2.11 19.93 2.23
CA GLN A 262 -2.21 18.51 2.53
C GLN A 262 -2.98 18.23 3.83
N ARG A 263 -3.53 17.02 3.90
CA ARG A 263 -4.07 16.40 5.11
C ARG A 263 -3.18 15.23 5.50
N ILE A 264 -2.63 15.28 6.70
CA ILE A 264 -1.72 14.28 7.26
C ILE A 264 -2.38 13.66 8.49
N GLN A 265 -2.14 12.38 8.75
CA GLN A 265 -2.70 11.70 9.93
C GLN A 265 -1.81 10.57 10.41
N THR A 266 -1.84 10.28 11.71
CA THR A 266 -1.20 9.09 12.25
C THR A 266 -2.00 7.83 11.90
N ARG A 267 -1.26 6.83 11.42
CA ARG A 267 -1.78 5.52 11.01
C ARG A 267 -1.14 4.38 11.79
N TYR A 268 0.15 4.53 12.10
CA TYR A 268 0.95 3.56 12.82
C TYR A 268 1.19 4.03 14.25
N PHE A 269 1.16 3.10 15.19
CA PHE A 269 1.35 3.40 16.62
C PHE A 269 2.27 2.39 17.28
N ASP A 270 3.14 2.88 18.15
CA ASP A 270 3.86 2.06 19.11
C ASP A 270 2.93 1.84 20.32
N LEU A 271 2.60 0.58 20.62
CA LEU A 271 1.73 0.22 21.74
C LEU A 271 2.50 0.03 23.05
N SER A 272 3.79 0.35 23.08
CA SER A 272 4.60 0.39 24.31
C SER A 272 3.97 1.37 25.31
N ARG A 273 3.72 0.87 26.52
CA ARG A 273 3.00 1.62 27.57
C ARG A 273 3.64 2.99 27.84
N ASP A 274 4.96 3.05 27.88
CA ASP A 274 5.70 4.28 28.18
C ASP A 274 5.50 5.33 27.08
N VAL A 275 5.53 4.94 25.81
CA VAL A 275 5.27 5.82 24.67
C VAL A 275 3.84 6.34 24.68
N LEU A 276 2.87 5.47 24.98
CA LEU A 276 1.47 5.86 25.06
C LEU A 276 1.19 6.85 26.19
N LEU A 277 1.76 6.61 27.39
CA LEU A 277 1.62 7.51 28.53
C LEU A 277 2.29 8.86 28.27
N GLU A 278 3.45 8.87 27.62
CA GLU A 278 4.14 10.11 27.26
C GLU A 278 3.34 10.91 26.22
N ASN A 279 2.83 10.26 25.17
CA ASN A 279 1.96 10.92 24.19
C ASN A 279 0.65 11.45 24.81
N GLN A 280 0.08 10.75 25.81
CA GLN A 280 -1.03 11.28 26.59
C GLN A 280 -0.63 12.50 27.42
N ARG A 281 0.55 12.50 28.05
CA ARG A 281 1.07 13.63 28.82
C ARG A 281 1.26 14.87 27.94
N VAL A 282 1.88 14.70 26.78
CA VAL A 282 2.10 15.75 25.78
C VAL A 282 0.77 16.31 25.27
N PHE A 283 -0.21 15.44 24.99
CA PHE A 283 -1.57 15.86 24.62
C PHE A 283 -2.24 16.69 25.71
N LYS A 284 -2.15 16.27 26.98
CA LYS A 284 -2.71 17.01 28.11
C LYS A 284 -2.05 18.38 28.29
N SER A 285 -0.72 18.45 28.11
CA SER A 285 0.04 19.71 28.20
C SER A 285 -0.48 20.72 27.18
N LEU A 286 -0.54 20.34 25.90
CA LEU A 286 -1.05 21.21 24.83
C LEU A 286 -2.44 21.77 25.16
N ILE A 287 -3.37 20.92 25.60
CA ILE A 287 -4.74 21.36 25.88
C ILE A 287 -4.79 22.23 27.14
N SER A 288 -3.93 22.01 28.13
CA SER A 288 -3.79 22.91 29.29
C SER A 288 -3.37 24.30 28.83
N ASP A 289 -2.33 24.40 27.99
CA ASP A 289 -1.81 25.67 27.49
C ASP A 289 -2.86 26.42 26.65
N VAL A 290 -3.58 25.68 25.79
CA VAL A 290 -4.67 26.25 24.98
C VAL A 290 -5.79 26.80 25.85
N VAL A 291 -6.20 26.09 26.91
CA VAL A 291 -7.26 26.54 27.83
C VAL A 291 -6.81 27.74 28.67
N GLU A 292 -5.55 27.77 29.12
CA GLU A 292 -4.97 28.87 29.89
C GLU A 292 -4.81 30.16 29.06
N SER A 293 -4.60 30.03 27.74
CA SER A 293 -4.47 31.17 26.82
C SER A 293 -5.77 31.96 26.55
N ASP A 294 -6.85 31.67 27.28
CA ASP A 294 -8.22 32.25 27.14
C ASP A 294 -8.85 32.03 25.74
N ALA A 295 -8.35 31.04 24.98
CA ALA A 295 -9.04 30.53 23.81
C ALA A 295 -10.29 29.78 24.28
N LYS A 296 -11.47 30.39 24.13
CA LYS A 296 -12.73 29.72 24.47
C LYS A 296 -13.09 28.70 23.39
N PRO A 297 -13.48 27.47 23.76
CA PRO A 297 -13.90 26.48 22.78
C PRO A 297 -15.19 26.93 22.08
N ASP A 298 -15.17 26.86 20.75
CA ASP A 298 -16.34 26.95 19.90
C ASP A 298 -17.12 25.64 20.09
N HIS A 299 -18.10 25.65 20.99
CA HIS A 299 -18.88 24.47 21.31
C HIS A 299 -19.79 24.10 20.13
N SER A 300 -19.40 23.09 19.34
CA SER A 300 -20.35 22.36 18.50
C SER A 300 -21.44 21.77 19.40
N ALA A 301 -22.72 21.88 19.00
CA ALA A 301 -23.92 21.46 19.74
C ALA A 301 -24.01 19.97 20.15
N SER A 302 -22.91 19.22 20.01
CA SER A 302 -22.81 17.77 20.18
C SER A 302 -21.70 17.39 21.19
N GLY A 303 -21.76 17.91 22.42
CA GLY A 303 -21.23 17.36 23.69
C GLY A 303 -19.76 16.95 23.87
N ASN A 304 -19.11 16.33 22.88
CA ASN A 304 -17.80 15.67 22.99
C ASN A 304 -16.83 16.08 21.86
N ARG A 305 -17.07 17.24 21.25
CA ARG A 305 -16.19 17.86 20.26
C ARG A 305 -15.81 19.23 20.75
N PHE A 306 -14.51 19.52 20.70
CA PHE A 306 -13.98 20.81 21.10
C PHE A 306 -13.22 21.39 19.92
N LEU A 307 -13.37 22.69 19.70
CA LEU A 307 -12.64 23.43 18.68
C LEU A 307 -12.15 24.72 19.31
N TRP A 308 -10.84 24.87 19.42
CA TRP A 308 -10.20 26.12 19.79
C TRP A 308 -9.68 26.80 18.55
N ARG A 309 -10.00 28.07 18.40
CA ARG A 309 -9.55 28.91 17.29
C ARG A 309 -8.52 29.89 17.80
N GLY A 310 -7.56 30.25 16.96
CA GLY A 310 -6.58 31.28 17.33
C GLY A 310 -5.38 30.77 18.14
N VAL A 311 -5.15 29.46 18.21
CA VAL A 311 -4.01 28.88 18.94
C VAL A 311 -2.71 29.29 18.25
N SER A 312 -1.69 29.68 19.01
CA SER A 312 -0.42 30.10 18.42
C SER A 312 0.37 28.89 17.90
N TYR A 313 1.17 29.12 16.86
CA TYR A 313 1.96 28.04 16.25
C TYR A 313 3.00 27.44 17.20
N GLU A 314 3.46 28.21 18.19
CA GLU A 314 4.45 27.78 19.19
C GLU A 314 3.95 26.57 19.98
N SER A 315 2.71 26.61 20.48
CA SER A 315 2.10 25.48 21.20
C SER A 315 1.98 24.24 20.30
N VAL A 316 1.68 24.43 19.02
CA VAL A 316 1.57 23.31 18.05
C VAL A 316 2.95 22.73 17.74
N VAL A 317 3.97 23.56 17.57
CA VAL A 317 5.35 23.11 17.33
C VAL A 317 5.90 22.36 18.53
N GLU A 318 5.69 22.86 19.75
CA GLU A 318 6.11 22.19 20.99
C GLU A 318 5.43 20.82 21.16
N PHE A 319 4.13 20.74 20.87
CA PHE A 319 3.40 19.48 20.84
C PHE A 319 3.99 18.50 19.83
N LEU A 320 4.24 18.93 18.59
CA LEU A 320 4.76 18.06 17.54
C LEU A 320 6.19 17.60 17.83
N ASP A 321 7.03 18.46 18.42
CA ASP A 321 8.40 18.12 18.83
C ASP A 321 8.42 17.09 19.97
N SER A 322 7.48 17.20 20.91
CA SER A 322 7.39 16.30 22.07
C SER A 322 6.62 15.01 21.78
N TYR A 323 5.73 15.00 20.80
CA TYR A 323 4.91 13.84 20.46
C TYR A 323 5.73 12.79 19.72
N SER A 324 5.70 11.55 20.22
CA SER A 324 6.41 10.42 19.63
C SER A 324 5.58 9.79 18.50
N PHE A 325 5.96 10.08 17.26
CA PHE A 325 5.43 9.42 16.07
C PHE A 325 6.13 8.08 15.81
N HIS A 326 5.37 7.07 15.38
CA HIS A 326 5.95 5.79 14.96
C HIS A 326 6.80 5.96 13.69
N GLU A 327 7.97 5.32 13.60
CA GLU A 327 8.94 5.43 12.49
C GLU A 327 8.36 5.14 11.10
N ALA A 328 7.43 4.19 11.00
CA ALA A 328 6.70 3.89 9.77
C ALA A 328 5.79 5.04 9.27
N SER A 329 5.47 6.03 10.10
CA SER A 329 4.66 7.21 9.73
C SER A 329 5.53 8.28 9.07
N THR A 330 6.09 7.97 7.88
CA THR A 330 7.05 8.86 7.17
C THR A 330 6.50 10.24 6.81
N GLN A 331 5.17 10.40 6.70
CA GLN A 331 4.52 11.70 6.49
C GLN A 331 4.40 12.53 7.79
N CYS A 332 4.54 11.90 8.96
CA CYS A 332 4.41 12.52 10.28
C CYS A 332 5.76 12.62 11.00
N ASP A 333 6.87 12.80 10.29
CA ASP A 333 8.17 13.04 10.91
C ASP A 333 8.13 14.39 11.66
N SER A 334 8.32 14.35 12.97
CA SER A 334 8.21 15.52 13.85
C SER A 334 9.12 16.66 13.39
N ARG A 335 10.39 16.37 13.09
CA ARG A 335 11.37 17.36 12.64
C ARG A 335 10.96 18.01 11.32
N LEU A 336 10.48 17.22 10.36
CA LEU A 336 10.01 17.76 9.08
C LEU A 336 8.76 18.63 9.25
N LEU A 337 7.83 18.24 10.11
CA LEU A 337 6.62 19.03 10.38
C LEU A 337 6.96 20.36 11.07
N THR A 338 7.79 20.35 12.11
CA THR A 338 8.16 21.56 12.85
C THR A 338 8.98 22.52 11.99
N GLU A 339 9.95 22.04 11.23
CA GLU A 339 10.70 22.83 10.24
C GLU A 339 9.78 23.48 9.21
N TYR A 340 8.71 22.79 8.77
CA TYR A 340 7.76 23.32 7.79
C TYR A 340 7.00 24.51 8.36
N ILE A 341 6.48 24.34 9.57
CA ILE A 341 5.69 25.36 10.26
C ILE A 341 6.56 26.59 10.53
N GLN A 342 7.76 26.40 11.07
CA GLN A 342 8.71 27.48 11.36
C GLN A 342 9.08 28.28 10.10
N LYS A 343 9.28 27.61 8.96
CA LYS A 343 9.55 28.29 7.68
C LYS A 343 8.36 29.09 7.17
N ARG A 344 7.13 28.59 7.28
CA ARG A 344 5.90 29.34 6.92
C ARG A 344 5.75 30.57 7.83
N VAL A 345 6.01 30.41 9.12
CA VAL A 345 5.99 31.48 10.13
C VAL A 345 7.03 32.57 9.83
N ALA A 346 8.25 32.20 9.46
CA ALA A 346 9.28 33.16 9.06
C ALA A 346 8.84 34.03 7.87
N ASN A 347 7.99 33.49 7.00
CA ASN A 347 7.38 34.19 5.86
C ASN A 347 6.01 34.82 6.18
N ARG A 348 5.74 35.08 7.47
CA ARG A 348 4.53 35.72 7.98
C ARG A 348 3.22 34.96 7.75
N ALA A 349 3.30 33.63 7.62
CA ALA A 349 2.15 32.76 7.41
C ALA A 349 2.06 31.66 8.48
N LEU A 350 0.89 31.02 8.61
CA LEU A 350 0.70 29.86 9.51
C LEU A 350 1.00 30.14 11.00
N HIS A 351 0.94 31.42 11.42
CA HIS A 351 1.09 31.83 12.83
C HIS A 351 -0.02 31.32 13.73
N THR A 352 -1.16 30.98 13.13
CA THR A 352 -2.38 30.63 13.85
C THR A 352 -2.85 29.25 13.45
N TRP A 353 -3.32 28.52 14.44
CA TRP A 353 -3.85 27.17 14.33
C TRP A 353 -5.22 27.08 14.99
N ASN A 354 -6.06 26.24 14.41
CA ASN A 354 -7.23 25.72 15.06
C ASN A 354 -6.86 24.35 15.65
N VAL A 355 -7.23 24.10 16.90
CA VAL A 355 -7.01 22.81 17.56
C VAL A 355 -8.37 22.19 17.85
N ALA A 356 -8.58 20.96 17.42
CA ALA A 356 -9.83 20.25 17.61
C ALA A 356 -9.61 18.94 18.35
N ILE A 357 -10.52 18.60 19.26
CA ILE A 357 -10.65 17.24 19.79
C ILE A 357 -11.91 16.63 19.20
N VAL A 358 -11.76 15.51 18.50
CA VAL A 358 -12.86 14.80 17.86
C VAL A 358 -13.10 13.46 18.54
N GLY A 359 -14.23 13.36 19.22
CA GLY A 359 -14.71 12.14 19.85
C GLY A 359 -16.03 11.63 19.31
N LYS A 360 -16.43 10.43 19.73
CA LYS A 360 -17.81 9.96 19.57
C LYS A 360 -18.73 10.75 20.52
N VAL A 361 -19.89 11.15 20.01
CA VAL A 361 -20.99 11.69 20.82
C VAL A 361 -21.48 10.56 21.73
N ALA A 362 -21.56 10.81 23.04
CA ALA A 362 -22.16 9.89 24.00
C ALA A 362 -23.68 9.85 23.77
N SER A 363 -24.12 9.16 22.72
CA SER A 363 -25.55 8.98 22.42
C SER A 363 -26.16 7.84 23.23
N ASN A 364 -25.36 7.11 24.03
CA ASN A 364 -25.75 6.12 25.03
C ASN A 364 -24.60 5.97 26.05
N ASP A 365 -24.92 5.64 27.29
CA ASP A 365 -24.07 5.51 28.51
C ASP A 365 -22.82 4.58 28.43
N SER A 366 -22.34 4.21 27.23
CA SER A 366 -21.29 3.21 27.03
C SER A 366 -20.09 3.70 26.20
N ALA A 367 -20.02 4.97 25.81
CA ALA A 367 -18.82 5.50 25.17
C ALA A 367 -17.77 5.86 26.23
N ALA A 368 -16.63 5.17 26.24
CA ALA A 368 -15.52 5.52 27.10
C ALA A 368 -15.14 7.00 26.88
N THR A 369 -14.93 7.74 27.97
CA THR A 369 -14.48 9.13 27.92
C THR A 369 -13.12 9.26 28.58
N PHE A 370 -12.28 10.14 28.07
CA PHE A 370 -10.96 10.44 28.61
C PHE A 370 -10.91 11.89 29.06
N GLU A 371 -10.59 12.10 30.34
CA GLU A 371 -10.39 13.43 30.90
C GLU A 371 -9.00 13.95 30.49
N VAL A 372 -9.01 14.98 29.65
CA VAL A 372 -7.78 15.58 29.12
C VAL A 372 -7.24 16.56 30.17
N VAL A 373 -8.04 17.57 30.48
CA VAL A 373 -7.82 18.54 31.56
C VAL A 373 -9.16 18.78 32.27
N PRO A 374 -9.18 19.36 33.48
CA PRO A 374 -10.42 19.67 34.19
C PRO A 374 -11.38 20.47 33.29
N GLY A 375 -12.60 19.95 33.08
CA GLY A 375 -13.61 20.57 32.23
C GLY A 375 -13.56 20.17 30.74
N VAL A 376 -12.57 19.41 30.29
CA VAL A 376 -12.44 18.92 28.91
C VAL A 376 -12.39 17.39 28.90
N ARG A 377 -13.51 16.75 28.54
CA ARG A 377 -13.62 15.28 28.41
C ARG A 377 -13.79 14.88 26.94
N ALA A 378 -12.79 14.19 26.40
CA ALA A 378 -12.82 13.66 25.05
C ALA A 378 -13.60 12.33 25.00
N GLY A 379 -14.53 12.18 24.05
CA GLY A 379 -15.14 10.87 23.79
C GLY A 379 -14.18 9.96 23.03
N CYS A 380 -13.92 8.75 23.51
CA CYS A 380 -12.99 7.84 22.86
C CYS A 380 -13.55 7.36 21.50
N VAL A 381 -12.70 7.36 20.47
CA VAL A 381 -13.01 6.78 19.16
C VAL A 381 -12.61 5.31 19.12
N VAL A 382 -13.35 4.52 18.35
CA VAL A 382 -13.06 3.09 18.17
C VAL A 382 -12.27 2.90 16.88
N ARG A 383 -11.06 2.34 16.98
CA ARG A 383 -10.19 1.98 15.86
C ARG A 383 -9.52 0.64 16.14
N SER A 384 -9.89 -0.39 15.40
CA SER A 384 -9.25 -1.70 15.45
C SER A 384 -7.99 -1.75 14.59
N ARG A 385 -7.06 -2.65 14.89
CA ARG A 385 -5.84 -2.88 14.09
C ARG A 385 -6.10 -3.85 12.95
N LEU A 386 -5.27 -3.83 11.92
CA LEU A 386 -5.25 -4.88 10.90
C LEU A 386 -4.68 -6.18 11.48
N THR A 387 -5.30 -7.31 11.15
CA THR A 387 -4.80 -8.64 11.50
C THR A 387 -3.41 -8.85 10.87
N ASP A 388 -2.47 -9.42 11.62
CA ASP A 388 -1.08 -9.70 11.20
C ASP A 388 -0.28 -8.50 10.64
N SER A 389 -0.56 -7.29 11.15
CA SER A 389 0.23 -6.09 10.82
C SER A 389 1.25 -5.79 11.91
N ASP A 390 2.51 -5.70 11.51
CA ASP A 390 3.63 -5.17 12.30
C ASP A 390 4.33 -4.10 11.45
N PRO A 391 4.30 -2.80 11.84
CA PRO A 391 3.72 -2.25 13.07
C PRO A 391 2.18 -2.23 13.06
N VAL A 392 1.60 -1.88 14.22
CA VAL A 392 0.15 -1.76 14.42
C VAL A 392 -0.41 -0.67 13.52
N ASP A 393 -1.36 -1.04 12.66
CA ASP A 393 -1.91 -0.20 11.60
C ASP A 393 -3.44 -0.08 11.72
N ILE A 394 -3.94 1.16 11.89
CA ILE A 394 -5.38 1.44 11.98
C ILE A 394 -6.02 1.90 10.65
N LYS A 395 -5.23 2.02 9.58
CA LYS A 395 -5.54 2.59 8.26
C LYS A 395 -5.85 4.09 8.24
N THR A 396 -6.97 4.47 8.81
CA THR A 396 -7.53 5.82 8.66
C THR A 396 -8.02 6.33 10.01
N LEU A 397 -7.58 7.53 10.37
CA LEU A 397 -7.94 8.17 11.62
C LEU A 397 -8.98 9.25 11.38
N MET A 398 -8.64 10.21 10.52
CA MET A 398 -9.36 11.45 10.26
C MET A 398 -10.32 11.30 9.09
N SER A 399 -11.59 11.64 9.33
CA SER A 399 -12.60 11.70 8.28
C SER A 399 -12.60 13.04 7.56
N ARG A 400 -13.23 13.09 6.38
CA ARG A 400 -13.44 14.36 5.64
C ARG A 400 -14.18 15.42 6.44
N ARG A 401 -15.14 15.01 7.27
CA ARG A 401 -15.88 15.92 8.15
C ARG A 401 -15.00 16.50 9.26
N ASP A 402 -14.08 15.70 9.78
CA ASP A 402 -13.15 16.15 10.81
C ASP A 402 -12.14 17.15 10.23
N ALA A 403 -11.67 16.91 8.99
CA ALA A 403 -10.76 17.81 8.27
C ALA A 403 -11.39 19.17 7.88
N ALA A 404 -12.72 19.29 7.98
CA ALA A 404 -13.48 20.50 7.72
C ALA A 404 -14.21 21.03 8.96
N ILE A 405 -13.86 20.54 10.16
CA ILE A 405 -14.57 20.88 11.41
C ILE A 405 -14.51 22.37 11.74
N ASP A 406 -13.47 23.07 11.26
CA ASP A 406 -13.24 24.48 11.47
C ASP A 406 -13.80 25.37 10.35
N LEU A 407 -14.47 24.78 9.34
CA LEU A 407 -15.03 25.47 8.18
C LEU A 407 -16.57 25.45 8.21
N ASP A 408 -17.18 26.49 7.66
CA ASP A 408 -18.61 26.49 7.34
C ASP A 408 -18.85 25.64 6.08
N THR A 409 -19.57 24.53 6.28
CA THR A 409 -19.93 23.58 5.23
C THR A 409 -21.43 23.59 4.89
N SER A 410 -22.21 24.50 5.49
CA SER A 410 -23.66 24.57 5.34
C SER A 410 -24.13 24.81 3.90
N GLY A 411 -23.33 25.54 3.11
CA GLY A 411 -23.59 25.84 1.70
C GLY A 411 -23.10 24.78 0.71
N VAL A 412 -22.55 23.64 1.18
CA VAL A 412 -22.02 22.61 0.28
C VAL A 412 -23.14 21.68 -0.20
N GLU A 413 -23.45 21.75 -1.48
CA GLU A 413 -24.35 20.77 -2.12
C GLU A 413 -23.62 19.44 -2.37
N GLY A 414 -24.27 18.32 -2.05
CA GLY A 414 -23.77 16.97 -2.28
C GLY A 414 -22.68 16.51 -1.30
N GLU A 415 -21.86 15.54 -1.72
CA GLU A 415 -20.80 14.99 -0.87
C GLU A 415 -19.64 16.00 -0.68
N LEU A 416 -19.12 16.06 0.56
CA LEU A 416 -17.94 16.82 0.91
C LEU A 416 -16.68 16.06 0.44
N THR A 417 -16.19 16.42 -0.74
CA THR A 417 -14.96 15.88 -1.34
C THR A 417 -13.71 16.64 -0.87
N GLU A 418 -12.51 16.07 -0.99
CA GLU A 418 -11.25 16.75 -0.63
C GLU A 418 -11.08 18.09 -1.36
N GLY A 419 -11.31 18.14 -2.68
CA GLY A 419 -11.19 19.39 -3.44
C GLY A 419 -12.08 20.52 -2.92
N LYS A 420 -13.33 20.19 -2.52
CA LYS A 420 -14.24 21.15 -1.87
C LYS A 420 -13.69 21.64 -0.53
N ILE A 421 -13.10 20.76 0.29
CA ILE A 421 -12.50 21.14 1.58
C ILE A 421 -11.32 22.10 1.36
N VAL A 422 -10.45 21.79 0.38
CA VAL A 422 -9.32 22.66 0.02
C VAL A 422 -9.81 24.04 -0.44
N GLN A 423 -10.83 24.08 -1.30
CA GLN A 423 -11.43 25.34 -1.76
C GLN A 423 -12.05 26.16 -0.62
N LEU A 424 -12.83 25.52 0.26
CA LEU A 424 -13.43 26.19 1.42
C LEU A 424 -12.35 26.73 2.37
N ARG A 425 -11.28 25.96 2.62
CA ARG A 425 -10.17 26.41 3.46
C ARG A 425 -9.45 27.61 2.85
N LYS A 426 -9.23 27.60 1.53
CA LYS A 426 -8.65 28.74 0.81
C LYS A 426 -9.48 30.02 0.94
N GLN A 427 -10.81 29.89 1.00
CA GLN A 427 -11.72 31.02 1.13
C GLN A 427 -11.89 31.51 2.57
N GLN A 428 -12.01 30.58 3.53
CA GLN A 428 -12.43 30.88 4.90
C GLN A 428 -11.26 30.92 5.90
N SER A 429 -10.19 30.16 5.66
CA SER A 429 -9.05 30.02 6.60
C SER A 429 -7.72 29.82 5.85
N PRO A 430 -7.33 30.77 4.97
CA PRO A 430 -6.16 30.64 4.09
C PRO A 430 -4.81 30.61 4.80
N ALA A 431 -4.71 31.13 6.03
CA ALA A 431 -3.47 31.23 6.78
C ALA A 431 -3.49 30.43 8.08
N THR A 432 -4.50 29.57 8.27
CA THR A 432 -4.74 28.86 9.53
C THR A 432 -4.64 27.35 9.32
N GLY A 433 -3.72 26.72 10.07
CA GLY A 433 -3.61 25.26 10.14
C GLY A 433 -4.69 24.67 11.03
N LEU A 434 -4.99 23.39 10.86
CA LEU A 434 -5.86 22.63 11.76
C LEU A 434 -5.11 21.42 12.32
N LEU A 435 -5.05 21.33 13.65
CA LEU A 435 -4.60 20.15 14.38
C LEU A 435 -5.83 19.44 14.96
N VAL A 436 -6.04 18.17 14.60
CA VAL A 436 -7.15 17.34 15.07
C VAL A 436 -6.61 16.20 15.93
N LEU A 437 -7.10 16.10 17.16
CA LEU A 437 -6.65 15.16 18.16
C LEU A 437 -7.76 14.17 18.49
N TYR A 438 -7.36 12.91 18.65
CA TYR A 438 -8.26 11.79 18.90
C TYR A 438 -7.76 11.00 20.09
N VAL A 439 -8.69 10.59 20.97
CA VAL A 439 -8.39 9.55 21.97
C VAL A 439 -8.95 8.24 21.45
N ILE A 440 -8.09 7.31 21.07
CA ILE A 440 -8.48 5.98 20.62
C ILE A 440 -8.66 5.08 21.85
N ASP A 441 -9.80 4.41 21.92
CA ASP A 441 -10.09 3.48 23.00
C ASP A 441 -9.08 2.32 22.99
N LYS A 442 -8.47 2.04 24.14
CA LYS A 442 -7.47 0.99 24.29
C LYS A 442 -8.07 -0.39 24.05
N ASP A 443 -9.35 -0.52 24.35
CA ASP A 443 -10.15 -1.74 24.20
C ASP A 443 -10.94 -1.73 22.87
N SER A 444 -10.50 -0.93 21.88
CA SER A 444 -11.16 -0.79 20.57
C SER A 444 -11.40 -2.14 19.89
N GLN A 445 -12.67 -2.51 19.76
CA GLN A 445 -13.09 -3.72 19.05
C GLN A 445 -13.35 -3.45 17.56
N PRO A 446 -13.13 -4.43 16.67
CA PRO A 446 -13.59 -4.36 15.29
C PRO A 446 -15.09 -4.10 15.25
N LYS A 447 -15.54 -3.21 14.36
CA LYS A 447 -16.98 -3.08 14.09
C LYS A 447 -17.44 -4.36 13.41
N THR A 448 -18.32 -5.10 14.07
CA THR A 448 -19.08 -6.20 13.46
C THR A 448 -20.06 -5.59 12.45
N THR A 449 -19.61 -5.35 11.23
CA THR A 449 -20.50 -5.06 10.10
C THR A 449 -21.14 -6.35 9.62
N SER A 450 -22.08 -6.85 10.41
CA SER A 450 -23.14 -7.77 9.99
C SER A 450 -23.98 -8.09 11.22
N ALA A 451 -25.29 -7.77 11.17
CA ALA A 451 -26.26 -8.49 11.99
C ALA A 451 -26.08 -10.00 11.75
N PRO A 452 -26.46 -10.89 12.70
CA PRO A 452 -26.32 -12.34 12.53
C PRO A 452 -26.94 -12.87 11.23
N GLU A 453 -27.91 -12.15 10.67
CA GLU A 453 -28.66 -12.49 9.46
C GLU A 453 -27.97 -12.07 8.14
N GLU A 454 -26.95 -11.20 8.19
CA GLU A 454 -26.15 -10.75 7.02
C GLU A 454 -24.77 -11.43 6.94
N ARG A 455 -24.50 -12.42 7.81
CA ARG A 455 -23.33 -13.28 7.61
C ARG A 455 -23.54 -14.06 6.31
N PRO A 456 -22.58 -14.04 5.37
CA PRO A 456 -22.69 -14.90 4.20
C PRO A 456 -22.72 -16.36 4.70
N LYS A 457 -23.78 -17.08 4.32
CA LYS A 457 -24.01 -18.48 4.75
C LYS A 457 -22.94 -19.46 4.27
N ASP A 458 -21.97 -18.98 3.48
CA ASP A 458 -20.90 -19.73 2.86
C ASP A 458 -19.59 -19.75 3.69
N GLY A 459 -19.53 -19.04 4.82
CA GLY A 459 -18.35 -19.03 5.70
C GLY A 459 -17.16 -18.20 5.18
N SER A 460 -17.38 -17.36 4.17
CA SER A 460 -16.36 -16.41 3.69
C SER A 460 -16.10 -15.27 4.70
N GLU A 461 -14.83 -14.87 4.80
CA GLU A 461 -14.37 -13.82 5.71
C GLU A 461 -14.98 -12.45 5.31
N SER A 462 -15.69 -11.81 6.22
CA SER A 462 -16.22 -10.46 6.05
C SER A 462 -15.08 -9.42 6.14
N PRO A 463 -15.23 -8.17 5.66
CA PRO A 463 -14.22 -7.11 5.84
C PRO A 463 -13.84 -6.85 7.31
N GLY A 464 -14.65 -7.32 8.27
CA GLY A 464 -14.37 -7.34 9.70
C GLY A 464 -13.33 -8.39 10.14
N ASP A 465 -13.15 -9.48 9.39
CA ASP A 465 -12.22 -10.58 9.71
C ASP A 465 -10.75 -10.21 9.46
N LEU A 466 -10.49 -9.18 8.64
CA LEU A 466 -9.16 -8.60 8.45
C LEU A 466 -8.73 -7.63 9.57
N ARG A 467 -9.51 -7.50 10.65
CA ARG A 467 -9.21 -6.60 11.76
C ARG A 467 -9.26 -7.34 13.10
N SER A 468 -8.29 -7.05 13.96
CA SER A 468 -8.23 -7.53 15.33
C SER A 468 -8.47 -6.39 16.31
N ALA A 469 -8.85 -6.71 17.55
CA ALA A 469 -8.93 -5.74 18.63
C ALA A 469 -7.60 -5.00 18.81
N LEU A 470 -7.66 -3.71 19.19
CA LEU A 470 -6.46 -2.90 19.38
C LEU A 470 -5.61 -3.42 20.56
N GLU A 471 -6.27 -3.75 21.67
CA GLU A 471 -5.66 -4.33 22.88
C GLU A 471 -4.44 -3.54 23.37
N ALA A 472 -4.55 -2.22 23.35
CA ALA A 472 -3.47 -1.37 23.85
C ALA A 472 -3.46 -1.37 25.39
N PRO A 473 -2.28 -1.26 26.04
CA PRO A 473 -2.22 -1.16 27.50
C PRO A 473 -2.84 0.15 28.03
N GLU A 474 -2.86 1.20 27.22
CA GLU A 474 -3.38 2.53 27.54
C GLU A 474 -4.07 3.14 26.32
N HIS A 475 -4.87 4.21 26.52
CA HIS A 475 -5.49 4.93 25.41
C HIS A 475 -4.44 5.51 24.44
N VAL A 476 -4.72 5.43 23.15
CA VAL A 476 -3.78 5.87 22.11
C VAL A 476 -4.18 7.24 21.59
N ILE A 477 -3.26 8.21 21.59
CA ILE A 477 -3.53 9.54 21.06
C ILE A 477 -3.27 9.56 19.56
N GLY A 478 -4.29 9.81 18.75
CA GLY A 478 -4.17 10.00 17.31
C GLY A 478 -4.05 11.48 16.94
N VAL A 479 -3.25 11.78 15.92
CA VAL A 479 -2.97 13.14 15.46
C VAL A 479 -3.33 13.27 13.98
N GLY A 480 -4.06 14.31 13.63
CA GLY A 480 -4.38 14.74 12.28
C GLY A 480 -3.97 16.19 12.06
N LEU A 481 -3.41 16.51 10.90
CA LEU A 481 -3.01 17.86 10.52
C LEU A 481 -3.63 18.20 9.17
N VAL A 482 -4.14 19.43 9.04
CA VAL A 482 -4.57 20.00 7.76
C VAL A 482 -3.87 21.32 7.56
N PHE A 483 -3.08 21.41 6.48
CA PHE A 483 -2.33 22.61 6.15
C PHE A 483 -3.09 23.40 5.07
N PRO A 484 -3.19 24.74 5.19
CA PRO A 484 -3.70 25.56 4.11
C PRO A 484 -2.71 25.59 2.94
N GLU A 485 -3.23 25.84 1.73
CA GLU A 485 -2.38 26.13 0.58
C GLU A 485 -1.52 27.38 0.86
N PRO A 486 -0.26 27.40 0.44
CA PRO A 486 0.52 28.64 0.39
C PRO A 486 -0.12 29.68 -0.57
N ILE A 487 -0.12 30.96 -0.19
CA ILE A 487 -0.58 32.13 -0.96
C ILE A 487 0.52 33.20 -0.99
N GLY A 488 0.80 33.74 -2.19
CA GLY A 488 1.70 34.89 -2.36
C GLY A 488 3.16 34.56 -2.01
N SER A 489 3.84 35.39 -1.23
CA SER A 489 5.24 35.19 -0.85
C SER A 489 5.46 34.02 0.13
N ASP A 490 4.41 33.46 0.75
CA ASP A 490 4.57 32.21 1.52
C ASP A 490 4.61 30.97 0.60
N SER A 491 4.24 31.13 -0.69
CA SER A 491 4.48 30.12 -1.72
C SER A 491 5.94 30.11 -2.17
N GLU A 492 6.68 31.19 -1.90
CA GLU A 492 8.15 31.26 -1.96
C GLU A 492 8.80 30.69 -0.69
N VAL A 493 8.02 30.07 0.23
CA VAL A 493 8.58 29.19 1.28
C VAL A 493 9.13 27.96 0.57
N GLU A 494 10.26 28.17 -0.08
CA GLU A 494 11.12 27.16 -0.63
C GLU A 494 11.63 26.38 0.57
N TRP A 495 11.22 25.13 0.62
CA TRP A 495 11.94 24.21 1.44
C TRP A 495 13.35 24.13 0.85
N ASP A 496 14.35 24.59 1.60
CA ASP A 496 15.71 24.04 1.51
C ASP A 496 15.65 22.54 1.86
N TYR A 497 15.09 21.81 0.93
CA TYR A 497 15.28 20.40 0.77
C TYR A 497 15.93 20.23 -0.59
N ILE A 498 17.01 19.46 -0.58
CA ILE A 498 17.80 19.04 -1.71
C ILE A 498 16.87 18.43 -2.77
N SER A 499 16.42 19.26 -3.71
CA SER A 499 15.76 18.89 -4.97
C SER A 499 16.78 19.10 -6.09
N ALA A 500 16.51 18.95 -7.38
CA ALA A 500 17.54 19.06 -8.43
C ALA A 500 17.23 20.22 -9.39
N ASP A 501 18.23 21.05 -9.74
CA ASP A 501 18.09 22.06 -10.80
C ASP A 501 17.94 21.38 -12.15
N LEU A 502 16.82 21.61 -12.83
CA LEU A 502 16.55 21.07 -14.17
C LEU A 502 16.73 22.12 -15.28
N SER A 503 17.19 23.34 -14.96
CA SER A 503 17.32 24.42 -15.95
C SER A 503 18.50 24.24 -16.92
N ARG A 504 19.46 23.36 -16.58
CA ARG A 504 20.67 23.09 -17.37
C ARG A 504 20.87 21.62 -17.75
N ILE A 505 19.88 20.76 -17.51
CA ILE A 505 19.97 19.36 -17.93
C ILE A 505 19.75 19.32 -19.45
N GLN A 506 20.83 19.15 -20.22
CA GLN A 506 20.73 18.40 -21.47
C GLN A 506 20.25 17.01 -21.08
N ILE A 507 19.18 16.55 -21.75
CA ILE A 507 18.68 15.18 -21.62
C ILE A 507 19.84 14.28 -22.04
N GLU A 508 20.63 13.81 -21.08
CA GLU A 508 21.53 12.70 -21.27
C GLU A 508 20.62 11.47 -21.40
N GLU A 509 20.57 10.93 -22.62
CA GLU A 509 20.16 9.56 -22.86
C GLU A 509 20.83 8.70 -21.79
N SER A 510 19.99 8.08 -20.95
CA SER A 510 20.45 7.29 -19.81
C SER A 510 21.51 6.31 -20.25
N ASP A 511 22.58 6.11 -19.47
CA ASP A 511 23.61 5.07 -19.61
C ASP A 511 23.11 3.84 -20.39
N LEU A 512 23.21 3.99 -21.71
CA LEU A 512 22.80 3.13 -22.80
C LEU A 512 24.11 2.69 -23.42
N ASP A 513 24.97 2.02 -22.66
CA ASP A 513 26.24 1.58 -23.24
C ASP A 513 26.11 0.19 -23.85
N GLU A 514 26.09 0.27 -25.17
CA GLU A 514 26.83 -0.55 -26.12
C GLU A 514 26.23 -1.92 -26.46
N GLN A 515 25.09 -1.91 -27.17
CA GLN A 515 24.87 -2.94 -28.20
C GLN A 515 23.98 -2.55 -29.39
N GLU A 516 23.52 -1.30 -29.50
CA GLU A 516 22.76 -0.82 -30.66
C GLU A 516 23.49 0.33 -31.36
N LEU A 517 24.57 0.00 -32.07
CA LEU A 517 25.07 0.80 -33.20
C LEU A 517 25.74 -0.13 -34.23
N VAL A 518 25.06 -1.19 -34.66
CA VAL A 518 25.33 -1.84 -35.95
C VAL A 518 23.99 -2.36 -36.52
N GLU A 519 23.59 -1.76 -37.64
CA GLU A 519 22.53 -2.20 -38.57
C GLU A 519 21.09 -2.18 -38.02
N PHE A 520 20.32 -1.10 -38.29
CA PHE A 520 19.56 -0.87 -39.54
C PHE A 520 19.04 0.56 -39.60
#